data_AF-A0A7J5X1F5-F1
#
_entry.id   AF-A0A7J5X1F5-F1
#
_cell.length_a   1.000
_cell.length_b   1.000
_cell.length_c   1.000
_cell.angle_alpha   90.00
_cell.angle_beta   90.00
_cell.angle_gamma   90.00
#
_symmetry.space_group_name_H-M   'P 1'
#
loop_
_entity.id
_entity.type
_entity.pdbx_description
1 polymer ?
#
loop_
_entity_poly.entity_id
_entity_poly.type
_entity_poly.pdbx_seq_one_letter_code
_entity_poly.pdbx_strand_id
1 'polypeptide(L)'
;MDDLLHDIQNRGAITPHLTAVRLGDTALTYGELADRIEDYDIVLAEQGLSHTAAFYAALLHCMPSLAEIRPVEARLQVIGEIQAWLGRERGEVAAMRPRLRAVS
;
A
#
# COMPACT_ATOMS: atom_id res chain seq x y z
N MET A 1 -5.21 10.16 -1.97
CA MET A 1 -5.28 8.70 -1.73
C MET A 1 -5.22 7.97 -3.07
N ASP A 2 -6.00 8.40 -4.05
CA ASP A 2 -6.10 7.75 -5.37
C ASP A 2 -4.74 7.49 -6.05
N ASP A 3 -3.84 8.47 -6.06
CA ASP A 3 -2.48 8.28 -6.61
C ASP A 3 -1.66 7.19 -5.89
N LEU A 4 -1.86 7.03 -4.58
CA LEU A 4 -1.19 5.99 -3.81
C LEU A 4 -1.76 4.62 -4.17
N LEU A 5 -3.09 4.51 -4.29
CA LEU A 5 -3.74 3.28 -4.73
C LEU A 5 -3.30 2.90 -6.14
N HIS A 6 -3.21 3.88 -7.03
CA HIS A 6 -2.69 3.67 -8.38
C HIS A 6 -1.25 3.17 -8.38
N ASP A 7 -0.35 3.74 -7.57
CA ASP A 7 1.03 3.25 -7.44
C ASP A 7 1.09 1.83 -6.87
N ILE A 8 0.27 1.52 -5.87
CA ILE A 8 0.17 0.16 -5.29
C ILE A 8 -0.28 -0.83 -6.37
N GLN A 9 -1.34 -0.52 -7.12
CA GLN A 9 -1.83 -1.37 -8.21
C GLN A 9 -0.78 -1.57 -9.31
N ASN A 10 -0.11 -0.49 -9.72
CA ASN A 10 0.95 -0.55 -10.72
C ASN A 10 2.12 -1.43 -10.26
N ARG A 11 2.56 -1.31 -8.99
CA ARG A 11 3.62 -2.14 -8.42
C ARG A 11 3.17 -3.58 -8.18
N GLY A 12 1.90 -3.81 -7.87
CA GLY A 12 1.29 -5.13 -7.77
C GLY A 12 1.38 -5.87 -9.11
N ALA A 13 1.11 -5.17 -10.22
CA ALA A 13 1.22 -5.74 -11.57
C ALA A 13 2.67 -5.95 -12.03
N ILE A 14 3.58 -4.99 -11.79
CA ILE A 14 4.95 -5.02 -12.33
C ILE A 14 5.93 -5.80 -11.43
N THR A 15 5.76 -5.70 -10.11
CA THR A 15 6.67 -6.26 -9.11
C THR A 15 5.90 -6.98 -7.98
N PRO A 16 5.05 -7.97 -8.28
CA PRO A 16 4.11 -8.56 -7.31
C PRO A 16 4.80 -9.13 -6.07
N HIS A 17 5.98 -9.73 -6.21
CA HIS A 17 6.70 -10.39 -5.11
C HIS A 17 7.52 -9.43 -4.24
N LEU A 18 7.62 -8.15 -4.61
CA LEU A 18 8.37 -7.17 -3.83
C LEU A 18 7.61 -6.83 -2.55
N THR A 19 8.29 -6.82 -1.41
CA THR A 19 7.71 -6.42 -0.13
C THR A 19 7.28 -4.95 -0.16
N ALA A 20 6.00 -4.69 0.05
CA ALA A 20 5.44 -3.34 0.19
C ALA A 20 5.60 -2.82 1.62
N VAL A 21 5.29 -3.68 2.60
CA VAL A 21 5.31 -3.36 4.04
C VAL A 21 5.84 -4.55 4.82
N ARG A 22 6.61 -4.28 5.89
CA ARG A 22 6.96 -5.28 6.90
C ARG A 22 6.58 -4.74 8.27
N LEU A 23 5.87 -5.55 9.06
CA LEU A 23 5.51 -5.24 10.44
C LEU A 23 5.81 -6.46 11.30
N GLY A 24 6.82 -6.32 12.16
CA GLY A 24 7.38 -7.48 12.87
C GLY A 24 7.84 -8.55 11.89
N ASP A 25 7.36 -9.77 12.08
CA ASP A 25 7.70 -10.92 11.24
C ASP A 25 6.83 -11.06 9.98
N THR A 26 5.76 -10.26 9.87
CA THR A 26 4.85 -10.30 8.71
C THR A 26 5.36 -9.39 7.60
N ALA A 27 5.57 -9.97 6.41
CA ALA A 27 5.83 -9.23 5.18
C ALA A 27 4.58 -9.25 4.32
N LEU A 28 4.15 -8.09 3.85
CA LEU A 28 3.10 -7.91 2.88
C LEU A 28 3.72 -7.49 1.55
N THR A 29 3.49 -8.26 0.50
CA THR A 29 3.95 -7.94 -0.85
C THR A 29 3.02 -6.97 -1.58
N TYR A 30 3.52 -6.33 -2.63
CA TYR A 30 2.69 -5.45 -3.47
C TYR A 30 1.58 -6.21 -4.19
N GLY A 31 1.82 -7.46 -4.63
CA GLY A 31 0.79 -8.28 -5.26
C GLY A 31 -0.35 -8.60 -4.29
N GLU A 32 -0.03 -9.14 -3.11
CA GLU A 32 -1.03 -9.45 -2.08
C GLU A 32 -1.86 -8.23 -1.67
N LEU A 33 -1.22 -7.07 -1.52
CA LEU A 33 -1.92 -5.83 -1.17
C LEU A 33 -2.81 -5.33 -2.32
N ALA A 34 -2.33 -5.36 -3.56
CA ALA A 34 -3.07 -4.91 -4.73
C ALA A 34 -4.31 -5.77 -4.98
N ASP A 35 -4.14 -7.10 -4.99
CA ASP A 35 -5.24 -8.06 -5.14
C ASP A 35 -6.30 -7.84 -4.07
N ARG A 36 -5.86 -7.66 -2.81
CA ARG A 36 -6.80 -7.48 -1.70
C ARG A 36 -7.53 -6.14 -1.75
N ILE A 37 -6.86 -5.08 -2.20
CA ILE A 37 -7.52 -3.79 -2.42
C ILE A 37 -8.62 -3.93 -3.47
N GLU A 38 -8.35 -4.60 -4.59
CA GLU A 38 -9.33 -4.83 -5.66
C GLU A 38 -10.54 -5.64 -5.17
N ASP A 39 -10.29 -6.74 -4.44
CA ASP A 39 -11.35 -7.56 -3.83
C ASP A 39 -12.29 -6.72 -2.95
N TYR A 40 -11.72 -5.89 -2.07
CA TYR A 40 -12.53 -5.03 -1.20
C TYR A 40 -13.15 -3.87 -1.95
N ASP A 41 -12.51 -3.34 -2.99
CA ASP A 41 -13.05 -2.21 -3.73
C ASP A 41 -14.38 -2.55 -4.39
N ILE A 42 -14.48 -3.75 -4.99
CA ILE A 42 -15.70 -4.27 -5.58
C ILE A 42 -16.81 -4.34 -4.52
N VAL A 43 -16.54 -5.02 -3.39
CA VAL A 43 -17.55 -5.23 -2.34
C VAL A 43 -17.97 -3.92 -1.67
N LEU A 44 -17.02 -3.02 -1.41
CA LEU A 44 -17.28 -1.78 -0.68
C LEU A 44 -17.93 -0.72 -1.58
N ALA A 45 -17.62 -0.69 -2.87
CA ALA A 45 -18.31 0.15 -3.84
C ALA A 45 -19.80 -0.18 -3.94
N GLU A 46 -20.17 -1.47 -3.89
CA GLU A 46 -21.58 -1.91 -3.83
C GLU A 46 -22.31 -1.39 -2.58
N GLN A 47 -21.57 -1.13 -1.49
CA GLN A 47 -22.11 -0.56 -0.24
C GLN A 47 -22.00 0.97 -0.18
N GLY A 48 -21.57 1.64 -1.25
CA GLY A 48 -21.40 3.09 -1.31
C GLY A 48 -20.22 3.62 -0.49
N LEU A 49 -19.26 2.76 -0.14
CA LEU A 49 -18.05 3.15 0.58
C LEU A 49 -16.92 3.53 -0.38
N SER A 50 -15.97 4.32 0.13
CA SER A 50 -14.86 4.84 -0.68
C SER A 50 -13.74 3.82 -0.92
N HIS A 51 -12.96 4.03 -1.98
CA HIS A 51 -11.69 3.32 -2.24
C HIS A 51 -10.70 3.39 -1.06
N THR A 52 -10.78 4.46 -0.26
CA THR A 52 -9.99 4.59 0.97
C THR A 52 -10.38 3.53 2.00
N ALA A 53 -11.67 3.18 2.12
CA ALA A 53 -12.12 2.11 2.99
C ALA A 53 -11.60 0.74 2.53
N ALA A 54 -11.53 0.52 1.21
CA ALA A 54 -10.98 -0.71 0.65
C ALA A 54 -9.50 -0.90 1.01
N PHE A 55 -8.71 0.18 0.97
CA PHE A 55 -7.33 0.17 1.45
C PHE A 55 -7.20 -0.25 2.92
N TYR A 56 -7.97 0.36 3.82
CA TYR A 56 -7.92 0.01 5.24
C TYR A 56 -8.38 -1.44 5.50
N ALA A 57 -9.44 -1.88 4.82
CA ALA A 57 -9.93 -3.25 4.93
C ALA A 57 -8.88 -4.26 4.43
N ALA A 58 -8.26 -3.98 3.29
CA ALA A 58 -7.20 -4.81 2.73
C ALA A 58 -5.99 -4.90 3.66
N LEU A 59 -5.56 -3.77 4.23
CA LEU A 59 -4.41 -3.73 5.13
C LEU A 59 -4.68 -4.55 6.41
N LEU A 60 -5.86 -4.39 7.02
CA LEU A 60 -6.25 -5.16 8.21
C LEU A 60 -6.43 -6.65 7.90
N HIS A 61 -6.90 -6.99 6.70
CA HIS A 61 -6.99 -8.38 6.25
C HIS A 61 -5.60 -9.01 6.13
N CYS A 62 -4.69 -8.34 5.42
CA CYS A 62 -3.36 -8.84 5.13
C CYS A 62 -2.44 -8.82 6.37
N MET A 63 -2.70 -7.92 7.32
CA MET A 63 -1.89 -7.75 8.52
C MET A 63 -2.77 -7.70 9.78
N PRO A 64 -3.37 -8.82 10.21
CA PRO A 64 -4.31 -8.85 11.33
C PRO A 64 -3.71 -8.36 12.66
N SER A 65 -2.39 -8.47 12.84
CA SER A 65 -1.67 -7.94 14.01
C SER A 65 -1.86 -6.43 14.20
N LEU A 66 -2.16 -5.67 13.13
CA LEU A 66 -2.55 -4.27 13.25
C LEU A 66 -3.79 -4.09 14.13
N ALA A 67 -4.77 -4.98 14.04
CA ALA A 67 -6.00 -4.90 14.82
C ALA A 67 -5.75 -5.07 16.33
N GLU A 68 -4.68 -5.78 16.70
CA GLU A 68 -4.25 -6.06 18.07
C GLU A 68 -3.55 -4.86 18.74
N ILE A 69 -3.11 -3.88 17.96
CA ILE A 69 -2.45 -2.68 18.49
C ILE A 69 -3.46 -1.86 19.31
N ARG A 70 -3.10 -1.62 20.56
CA ARG A 70 -3.86 -0.80 21.51
C ARG A 70 -2.94 0.27 22.11
N PRO A 71 -3.46 1.48 22.41
CA PRO A 71 -4.84 1.93 22.16
C PRO A 71 -5.09 2.25 20.68
N VAL A 72 -6.32 2.65 20.31
CA VAL A 72 -6.71 2.84 18.90
C VAL A 72 -5.88 3.92 18.21
N GLU A 73 -5.43 4.91 18.96
CA GLU A 73 -4.58 6.00 18.50
C GLU A 73 -3.23 5.48 18.03
N ALA A 74 -2.61 4.54 18.78
CA ALA A 74 -1.36 3.91 18.39
C ALA A 74 -1.51 3.08 17.11
N ARG A 75 -2.65 2.39 16.95
CA ARG A 75 -2.97 1.66 15.71
C ARG A 75 -3.09 2.60 14.52
N LEU A 76 -3.81 3.70 14.67
CA LEU A 76 -3.97 4.70 13.62
C LEU A 76 -2.63 5.36 13.26
N GLN A 77 -1.76 5.58 14.24
CA GLN A 77 -0.40 6.07 14.00
C GLN A 77 0.40 5.08 13.12
N VAL A 78 0.42 3.79 13.48
CA VAL A 78 1.13 2.77 12.69
C VAL A 78 0.57 2.67 11.27
N ILE A 79 -0.75 2.72 11.10
CA ILE A 79 -1.35 2.72 9.75
C ILE A 79 -0.95 3.99 8.97
N GLY A 80 -0.89 5.15 9.64
CA GLY A 80 -0.38 6.39 9.04
C GLY A 80 1.08 6.28 8.60
N GLU A 81 1.93 5.64 9.39
CA GLU A 81 3.34 5.35 9.05
C GLU A 81 3.44 4.41 7.84
N ILE A 82 2.59 3.38 7.76
CA ILE A 82 2.49 2.50 6.59
C ILE A 82 2.08 3.29 5.34
N GLN A 83 1.06 4.14 5.45
CA GLN A 83 0.59 4.97 4.34
C GLN A 83 1.69 5.94 3.86
N ALA A 84 2.40 6.58 4.80
CA ALA A 84 3.51 7.47 4.49
C ALA A 84 4.67 6.70 3.83
N TRP A 85 5.00 5.52 4.33
CA TRP A 85 6.00 4.63 3.76
C TRP A 85 5.65 4.26 2.31
N LEU A 86 4.44 3.79 2.05
CA LEU A 86 4.00 3.41 0.70
C LEU A 86 4.01 4.62 -0.26
N GLY A 87 3.72 5.83 0.24
CA GLY A 87 3.73 7.05 -0.56
C GLY A 87 5.10 7.69 -0.80
N ARG A 88 6.18 7.21 -0.15
CA ARG A 88 7.47 7.93 -0.08
C ARG A 88 8.12 8.21 -1.44
N GLU A 89 8.01 7.28 -2.39
CA GLU A 89 8.69 7.39 -3.69
C GLU A 89 7.99 8.34 -4.67
N ARG A 90 6.75 8.76 -4.35
CA ARG A 90 5.99 9.73 -5.15
C ARG A 90 6.59 11.15 -5.11
N GLY A 91 7.49 11.44 -4.16
CA GLY A 91 8.15 12.73 -4.01
C GLY A 91 9.39 12.96 -4.89
N GLU A 92 10.00 11.92 -5.46
CA GLU A 92 11.31 12.03 -6.14
C GLU A 92 11.26 11.79 -7.66
N VAL A 93 10.21 11.18 -8.22
CA VAL A 93 10.18 10.81 -9.65
C VAL A 93 10.11 12.04 -10.59
N ALA A 94 9.80 13.23 -10.07
CA ALA A 94 9.81 14.47 -10.85
C ALA A 94 11.19 15.16 -10.93
N ALA A 95 12.15 14.79 -10.08
CA ALA A 95 13.46 15.42 -10.03
C ALA A 95 14.56 14.37 -10.13
N MET A 96 15.20 14.30 -11.30
CA MET A 96 16.60 13.85 -11.42
C MET A 96 16.85 12.33 -11.43
N ARG A 97 16.53 11.67 -12.55
CA ARG A 97 17.39 10.57 -13.03
C ARG A 97 18.03 10.97 -14.36
N PRO A 98 19.36 11.24 -14.39
CA PRO A 98 20.08 11.33 -15.66
C PRO A 98 19.94 9.99 -16.37
N ARG A 99 19.52 10.03 -17.64
CA ARG A 99 19.48 8.85 -18.50
C ARG A 99 20.88 8.22 -18.49
N LEU A 100 21.01 7.02 -17.94
CA LEU A 100 22.23 6.22 -18.06
C LEU A 100 22.51 6.06 -19.56
N ARG A 101 23.59 6.68 -20.04
CA ARG A 101 24.11 6.46 -21.39
C ARG A 101 25.16 5.38 -21.31
N ALA A 102 25.04 4.37 -22.17
CA ALA A 102 26.10 3.40 -22.39
C ALA A 102 27.37 4.14 -22.85
N VAL A 103 28.49 3.83 -22.22
CA VAL A 103 29.82 4.27 -22.65
C VAL A 103 30.49 3.04 -23.27
N SER A 104 30.87 3.15 -24.54
CA SER A 104 31.70 2.16 -25.25
C SER A 104 33.15 2.19 -24.79
#